data_AF-A0A151TZ52-F1
#
_entry.id   AF-A0A151TZ52-F1
#
_cell.length_a   1.000
_cell.length_b   1.000
_cell.length_c   1.000
_cell.angle_alpha   90.00
_cell.angle_beta   90.00
_cell.angle_gamma   90.00
#
_symmetry.space_group_name_H-M   'P 1'
#
loop_
_entity.id
_entity.type
_entity.pdbx_description
1 polymer ?
#
loop_
_entity_poly.entity_id
_entity_poly.type
_entity_poly.pdbx_seq_one_letter_code
_entity_poly.pdbx_strand_id
1 'polypeptide(L)' 'SINGMLVQVLLDSGSSDNFLQPRIVHCLKLPIKPIPNFHVFKGLGANSTVKHIQFQN' A
#
# COMPACT_ATOMS: atom_id res chain seq x y z
N SER A 1 10.27 -6.14 -11.56
CA SER A 1 9.22 -5.36 -12.26
C SER A 1 7.86 -5.82 -11.75
N ILE A 2 6.83 -5.00 -11.86
CA ILE A 2 5.44 -5.37 -11.56
C ILE A 2 4.66 -5.22 -12.86
N ASN A 3 3.95 -6.27 -13.30
CA ASN A 3 3.22 -6.28 -14.56
C ASN A 3 4.05 -5.77 -15.77
N GLY A 4 5.30 -6.21 -15.86
CA GLY A 4 6.22 -5.81 -16.93
C GLY A 4 6.81 -4.39 -16.80
N MET A 5 6.33 -3.57 -15.86
CA MET A 5 6.90 -2.24 -15.60
C MET A 5 8.03 -2.30 -14.56
N LEU A 6 9.14 -1.62 -14.87
CA LEU A 6 10.20 -1.37 -13.90
C LEU A 6 9.68 -0.44 -12.81
N VAL A 7 9.89 -0.84 -11.56
CA VAL A 7 9.48 -0.08 -10.37
C VAL A 7 10.69 0.11 -9.47
N GLN A 8 10.71 1.23 -8.76
CA GLN A 8 11.63 1.45 -7.66
C GLN A 8 10.86 1.29 -6.35
N VAL A 9 11.49 0.65 -5.37
CA VAL A 9 10.89 0.35 -4.07
C VAL A 9 11.75 0.97 -2.99
N LEU A 10 11.12 1.63 -2.02
CA LEU A 10 11.78 2.05 -0.79
C LEU A 10 11.73 0.88 0.19
N LEU A 11 12.90 0.43 0.65
CA LEU A 11 13.02 -0.52 1.74
C LEU A 11 12.94 0.25 3.06
N ASP A 12 11.88 0.00 3.82
CA ASP A 12 11.63 0.63 5.12
C ASP A 12 11.44 -0.45 6.18
N SER A 13 12.35 -0.52 7.16
CA SER A 13 12.24 -1.42 8.31
C SER A 13 11.42 -0.86 9.47
N GLY A 14 11.00 0.41 9.40
CA GLY A 14 10.19 1.07 10.40
C GLY A 14 8.68 0.86 10.24
N SER A 15 8.25 0.27 9.12
CA SER A 15 6.85 -0.01 8.80
C SER A 15 6.56 -1.51 8.89
N SER A 16 5.40 -1.87 9.46
CA SER A 16 4.95 -3.27 9.54
C SER A 16 4.32 -3.78 8.25
N ASP A 17 3.75 -2.87 7.45
CA ASP A 17 3.02 -3.19 6.22
C ASP A 17 3.60 -2.40 5.03
N ASN A 18 3.38 -2.92 3.82
CA ASN A 18 3.73 -2.22 2.59
C ASN A 18 2.64 -1.18 2.25
N PHE A 19 3.08 0.02 1.86
CA PHE A 19 2.18 1.08 1.43
C PHE A 19 2.35 1.37 -0.05
N LEU A 20 1.23 1.40 -0.77
CA LEU A 20 1.19 1.84 -2.17
C LEU A 20 0.28 3.05 -2.29
N GLN A 21 0.78 4.10 -2.94
CA GLN A 21 -0.07 5.24 -3.26
C GLN A 21 -1.14 4.80 -4.27
N PRO A 22 -2.39 5.27 -4.15
CA PRO A 22 -3.48 4.90 -5.06
C PRO A 22 -3.15 5.09 -6.55
N ARG A 23 -2.37 6.12 -6.90
CA ARG A 23 -1.93 6.37 -8.27
C ARG A 23 -1.08 5.21 -8.83
N ILE A 24 -0.20 4.62 -8.02
CA ILE A 24 0.67 3.51 -8.44
C ILE A 24 -0.18 2.27 -8.75
N VAL A 25 -1.16 1.98 -7.89
CA VAL A 25 -2.12 0.88 -8.09
C VAL A 25 -2.86 1.02 -9.41
N HIS A 26 -3.34 2.22 -9.73
CA HIS A 26 -4.01 2.51 -10.98
C HIS A 26 -3.08 2.37 -12.20
N CYS A 27 -1.89 2.97 -12.14
CA CYS A 27 -0.91 2.90 -13.24
C CYS A 27 -0.49 1.46 -13.55
N LEU A 28 -0.21 0.66 -12.51
CA LEU A 28 0.22 -0.74 -12.65
C LEU A 28 -0.94 -1.70 -12.92
N LYS A 29 -2.20 -1.21 -12.90
CA LYS A 29 -3.43 -2.01 -13.04
C LYS A 29 -3.46 -3.20 -12.08
N LEU A 30 -3.06 -2.97 -10.83
CA LEU A 30 -3.00 -4.06 -9.85
C LEU A 30 -4.42 -4.50 -9.46
N PRO A 31 -4.66 -5.81 -9.29
CA PRO A 31 -5.92 -6.30 -8.78
C PRO A 31 -6.10 -5.82 -7.33
N ILE A 32 -7.18 -5.10 -7.06
CA ILE A 32 -7.50 -4.63 -5.71
C ILE A 32 -8.82 -5.21 -5.23
N LYS A 33 -8.82 -5.67 -3.98
CA LYS A 33 -10.05 -5.99 -3.26
C LYS A 33 -10.23 -5.00 -2.10
N PRO A 34 -11.38 -4.33 -2.00
CA PRO A 34 -11.70 -3.52 -0.82
C PRO A 34 -11.71 -4.40 0.42
N ILE A 35 -11.13 -3.92 1.51
CA ILE A 35 -11.23 -4.56 2.82
C ILE A 35 -11.77 -3.55 3.86
N PRO A 36 -12.28 -4.02 5.01
CA PRO A 36 -12.67 -3.14 6.09
C PRO A 36 -11.54 -2.20 6.50
N ASN A 37 -11.87 -0.94 6.76
CA ASN A 37 -10.90 0.03 7.26
C ASN A 37 -10.39 -0.42 8.63
N PHE A 38 -9.10 -0.21 8.89
CA PHE A 38 -8.50 -0.37 10.21
C PHE A 38 -7.69 0.86 10.58
N HIS A 39 -7.39 0.97 11.87
CA HIS A 39 -6.56 2.05 12.40
C HIS A 39 -5.09 1.70 12.19
N VAL A 40 -4.35 2.64 11.60
CA VAL A 40 -2.89 2.55 11.53
C VAL A 40 -2.28 3.63 12.41
N PHE A 41 -1.18 3.25 13.05
CA PHE A 41 -0.33 4.18 13.79
C PHE A 41 0.70 4.76 12.83
N LYS A 42 0.78 6.09 12.75
CA LYS A 42 1.81 6.76 11.95
C LYS A 42 3.03 7.09 12.82
N GLY A 43 4.21 7.16 12.20
CA GLY A 43 5.49 7.41 12.87
C GLY A 43 5.56 8.69 13.71
N LEU A 44 4.57 9.59 13.64
CA LEU A 44 4.47 10.79 14.47
C LEU A 44 3.50 10.64 15.66
N GLY A 45 3.04 9.43 15.98
CA GLY A 45 2.13 9.19 17.11
C GLY A 45 0.64 9.34 16.77
N ALA A 46 0.30 9.70 15.53
CA ALA A 46 -1.07 9.97 15.13
C ALA A 46 -1.79 8.70 14.65
N ASN A 47 -2.96 8.43 15.24
CA ASN A 47 -3.90 7.43 14.74
C ASN A 47 -4.65 7.97 13.53
N SER A 48 -4.71 7.18 12.46
CA SER A 48 -5.53 7.53 11.31
C SER A 48 -6.15 6.31 10.66
N THR A 49 -7.33 6.49 10.10
CA THR A 49 -8.03 5.46 9.34
C THR A 49 -7.47 5.45 7.92
N VAL A 50 -7.04 4.29 7.45
CA VAL A 50 -6.53 4.11 6.07
C VAL A 50 -7.44 3.16 5.31
N LYS A 51 -7.71 3.49 4.04
CA LYS A 51 -8.35 2.58 3.09
C LYS A 51 -7.31 1.57 2.66
N HIS A 52 -7.45 0.34 3.12
CA HIS A 52 -6.55 -0.73 2.72
C HIS A 52 -7.14 -1.51 1.53
N ILE A 53 -6.24 -2.08 0.74
CA ILE A 53 -6.54 -2.89 -0.42
C ILE A 53 -5.63 -4.11 -0.35
N GLN A 54 -6.21 -5.29 -0.54
CA GLN A 54 -5.41 -6.52 -0.61
C GLN A 54 -5.14 -6.83 -2.09
N PHE A 55 -3.87 -7.10 -2.40
CA PHE A 55 -3.47 -7.64 -3.70
C PHE A 55 -3.71 -9.14 -3.72
N GLN A 56 -4.31 -9.64 -4.81
CA GLN A 56 -4.47 -11.07 -5.03
C GLN A 56 -3.23 -11.61 -5.76
N ASN A 57 -2.72 -12.76 -5.29
CA ASN A 57 -1.68 -13.53 -5.98
C ASN A 57 -2.27 -14.32 -7.14
#